data_AF-A0A9P4HS26-F1
#
_entry.id   AF-A0A9P4HS26-F1
#
_cell.length_a   1.000
_cell.length_b   1.000
_cell.length_c   1.000
_cell.angle_alpha   90.00
_cell.angle_beta   90.00
_cell.angle_gamma   90.00
#
_symmetry.space_group_name_H-M   'P 1'
#
loop_
_entity.id
_entity.type
_entity.pdbx_description
1 polymer ?
#
loop_
_entity_poly.entity_id
_entity_poly.type
_entity_poly.pdbx_seq_one_letter_code
_entity_poly.pdbx_strand_id
1 'polypeptide(L)' 'QRRRNLNNYQRLEWITNETLQLQRLVHEELGVGTWSCTAGAYPVTAPGERLAVVDLSDKEHPRLTAP' A
#
# COMPACT_ATOMS: atom_id res chain seq x y z
N GLN A 1 -20.72 -17.81 28.38
CA GLN A 1 -19.93 -17.71 27.12
C GLN A 1 -19.12 -16.41 27.14
N ARG A 2 -17.79 -16.47 27.35
CA ARG A 2 -16.90 -15.29 27.25
C ARG A 2 -16.78 -14.90 25.78
N ARG A 3 -17.47 -13.84 25.35
CA ARG A 3 -17.37 -13.31 23.99
C ARG A 3 -15.95 -12.80 23.76
N ARG A 4 -15.25 -13.42 22.80
CA ARG A 4 -13.97 -12.96 22.25
C ARG A 4 -14.18 -11.57 21.65
N ASN A 5 -14.05 -10.52 22.45
CA ASN A 5 -13.87 -9.13 21.99
C ASN A 5 -12.41 -8.90 21.55
N LEU A 6 -11.79 -9.89 20.94
CA LEU A 6 -10.46 -9.75 20.39
C LEU A 6 -10.59 -9.11 19.02
N ASN A 7 -10.23 -7.82 18.97
CA ASN A 7 -9.60 -7.23 17.79
C ASN A 7 -10.51 -6.94 16.59
N ASN A 8 -11.79 -6.61 16.79
CA ASN A 8 -12.61 -6.02 15.72
C ASN A 8 -11.98 -4.72 15.18
N TYR A 9 -11.43 -3.89 16.07
CA TYR A 9 -10.74 -2.67 15.69
C TYR A 9 -9.47 -2.95 14.87
N GLN A 10 -8.56 -3.80 15.38
CA GLN A 10 -7.33 -4.13 14.66
C GLN A 10 -7.60 -4.83 13.32
N ARG A 11 -8.66 -5.63 13.23
CA ARG A 11 -9.05 -6.28 11.97
C ARG A 11 -9.62 -5.30 10.97
N LEU A 12 -10.43 -4.34 11.42
CA LEU A 12 -10.90 -3.25 10.56
C LEU A 12 -9.74 -2.39 10.08
N GLU A 13 -8.85 -1.99 10.99
CA GLU A 13 -7.64 -1.23 10.70
C GLU A 13 -6.77 -1.97 9.67
N TRP A 14 -6.56 -3.27 9.85
CA TRP A 14 -5.83 -4.10 8.89
C TRP A 14 -6.49 -4.12 7.50
N ILE A 15 -7.79 -4.41 7.42
CA ILE A 15 -8.51 -4.48 6.13
C ILE A 15 -8.52 -3.11 5.44
N THR A 16 -8.70 -2.01 6.19
CA THR A 16 -8.69 -0.67 5.61
C THR A 16 -7.31 -0.26 5.09
N ASN A 17 -6.24 -0.77 5.70
CA ASN A 17 -4.87 -0.45 5.32
C ASN A 17 -4.25 -1.46 4.34
N GLU A 18 -4.90 -2.60 4.10
CA GLU A 18 -4.44 -3.66 3.20
C GLU A 18 -4.20 -3.14 1.78
N THR A 19 -5.08 -2.27 1.28
CA THR A 19 -4.95 -1.66 -0.05
C THR A 19 -3.70 -0.78 -0.16
N LEU A 20 -3.37 -0.01 0.88
CA LEU A 20 -2.16 0.81 0.93
C LEU A 20 -0.89 -0.05 0.99
N GLN A 21 -0.95 -1.17 1.72
CA GLN A 21 0.16 -2.12 1.77
C GLN A 21 0.37 -2.81 0.41
N LEU A 22 -0.70 -3.19 -0.28
CA LEU A 22 -0.64 -3.73 -1.65
C LEU A 22 -0.09 -2.70 -2.64
N GLN A 23 -0.57 -1.46 -2.59
CA GLN A 23 -0.03 -0.38 -3.43
C GLN A 23 1.47 -0.19 -3.19
N ARG A 24 1.90 -0.18 -1.93
CA ARG A 24 3.32 -0.11 -1.55
C ARG A 24 4.12 -1.28 -2.13
N LEU A 25 3.63 -2.52 -2.04
CA LEU A 25 4.31 -3.68 -2.65
C LEU A 25 4.49 -3.48 -4.16
N VAL A 26 3.46 -3.00 -4.86
CA VAL A 26 3.59 -2.77 -6.31
C VAL A 26 4.60 -1.67 -6.61
N HIS A 27 4.63 -0.59 -5.82
CA HIS A 27 5.64 0.46 -5.97
C HIS A 27 7.06 -0.02 -5.64
N GLU A 28 7.23 -0.87 -4.64
CA GLU A 28 8.52 -1.46 -4.26
C GLU A 28 9.04 -2.44 -5.32
N GLU A 29 8.18 -3.27 -5.91
CA GLU A 29 8.52 -4.13 -7.06
C GLU A 29 8.95 -3.32 -8.29
N LEU A 30 8.38 -2.12 -8.48
CA LEU A 30 8.80 -1.17 -9.51
C LEU A 30 10.08 -0.41 -9.16
N GLY A 31 10.63 -0.58 -7.96
CA GLY A 31 11.80 0.15 -7.47
C GLY A 31 11.53 1.64 -7.20
N VAL A 32 10.27 2.01 -6.97
CA VAL A 32 9.82 3.40 -6.81
C VAL A 32 9.48 3.69 -5.34
N GLY A 33 10.15 4.69 -4.78
CA GLY A 33 9.97 5.15 -3.40
C GLY A 33 10.84 4.39 -2.39
N THR A 34 11.50 5.12 -1.49
CA THR A 34 12.15 4.60 -0.31
C THR A 34 11.09 4.45 0.78
N TRP A 35 10.56 3.24 0.91
CA TRP A 35 9.50 2.94 1.87
C TRP A 35 10.07 2.76 3.28
N SER A 36 9.50 3.51 4.23
CA SER A 36 9.78 3.40 5.66
C SER A 36 8.52 3.00 6.43
N CYS A 37 8.67 2.53 7.68
CA CYS A 37 7.56 2.04 8.52
C CYS A 37 6.78 0.84 7.92
N THR A 38 7.48 -0.02 7.19
CA THR A 38 6.92 -1.12 6.38
C THR A 38 6.26 -2.26 7.17
N ALA A 39 6.58 -2.40 8.46
CA ALA A 39 5.93 -3.33 9.39
C ALA A 39 4.89 -2.65 10.30
N GLY A 40 4.71 -1.33 10.18
CA GLY A 40 3.77 -0.53 10.96
C GLY A 40 2.40 -0.38 10.29
N ALA A 41 1.52 0.42 10.90
CA ALA A 41 0.16 0.62 10.41
C ALA A 41 0.10 1.38 9.06
N TYR A 42 1.08 2.25 8.78
CA TYR A 42 1.09 3.12 7.60
C TYR A 42 2.50 3.20 6.98
N PRO A 43 2.69 2.74 5.74
CA PRO A 43 3.95 2.92 5.03
C PRO A 43 4.10 4.39 4.58
N VAL A 44 5.29 4.95 4.73
CA VAL A 44 5.57 6.36 4.40
C VAL A 44 6.77 6.45 3.45
N THR A 45 6.62 7.21 2.36
CA THR A 45 7.71 7.52 1.42
C THR A 45 8.56 8.68 1.90
N ALA A 46 9.80 8.78 1.43
CA ALA A 46 10.64 9.92 1.77
C ALA A 46 10.08 11.22 1.14
N PRO A 47 10.22 12.37 1.82
CA PRO A 47 9.72 13.64 1.30
C PRO A 47 10.42 13.99 -0.02
N GLY A 48 9.63 14.26 -1.06
CA GLY A 48 10.11 14.64 -2.39
C GLY A 48 10.29 13.48 -3.38
N GLU A 49 9.98 12.24 -2.99
CA GLU A 49 10.01 11.11 -3.91
C GLU A 49 8.77 11.07 -4.82
N ARG A 50 8.99 10.63 -6.07
CA ARG A 50 7.91 10.45 -7.05
C ARG A 50 7.33 9.05 -6.89
N LEU A 51 6.01 8.95 -6.85
CA LEU A 51 5.28 7.69 -6.90
C LEU A 51 5.16 7.19 -8.34
N ALA A 52 4.97 5.88 -8.52
CA ALA A 52 4.78 5.31 -9.86
C ALA A 52 3.49 5.86 -10.50
N VAL A 53 3.55 6.12 -11.79
CA VAL A 53 2.43 6.67 -12.55
C VAL A 53 1.66 5.52 -13.19
N VAL A 54 0.33 5.62 -13.20
CA VAL A 54 -0.52 4.66 -13.92
C VAL A 54 -0.44 4.98 -15.41
N ASP A 55 0.14 4.06 -16.18
CA ASP A 55 0.06 4.09 -17.64
C ASP A 55 -1.32 3.59 -18.08
N LEU A 56 -2.04 4.47 -18.77
CA LEU A 56 -3.38 4.24 -19.32
C LEU A 56 -3.36 4.04 -20.83
N SER A 57 -2.17 3.85 -21.43
CA SER A 57 -2.02 3.58 -22.86
C SER A 57 -2.78 2.32 -23.29
N ASP A 58 -2.85 1.31 -22.41
CA ASP A 58 -3.72 0.15 -22.55
C ASP A 58 -4.89 0.25 -21.55
N LYS A 59 -6.11 0.44 -22.07
CA LYS A 59 -7.31 0.61 -21.26
C LYS A 59 -7.79 -0.69 -20.62
N GLU A 60 -7.44 -1.83 -21.20
CA GLU A 60 -7.83 -3.16 -20.69
C GLU A 60 -6.82 -3.68 -19.67
N HIS A 61 -5.58 -3.18 -19.71
CA HIS A 61 -4.50 -3.54 -18.77
C HIS A 61 -3.72 -2.33 -18.28
N PRO A 62 -4.27 -1.54 -17.34
CA PRO A 62 -3.51 -0.46 -16.71
C PRO A 62 -2.30 -1.03 -15.97
N ARG A 63 -1.11 -0.48 -16.25
CA ARG A 63 0.15 -0.87 -15.60
C ARG A 63 0.72 0.32 -14.84
N LEU A 64 1.46 0.02 -13.78
CA LEU A 64 2.23 1.04 -13.09
C LEU A 64 3.62 1.12 -13.74
N THR A 65 4.05 2.34 -14.05
CA THR A 65 5.32 2.62 -14.72
C THR A 65 6.13 3.59 -13.86
N ALA A 66 7.45 3.47 -13.91
CA ALA A 66 8.34 4.42 -13.24
C ALA A 66 8.06 5.85 -13.76
N PRO A 67 8.12 6.86 -12.87
CA PRO A 67 7.78 8.25 -13.18
C PRO A 67 8.79 8.97 -14.08
#